data_AF-A0AAE3KTI0-F1
#
_entry.id   AF-A0AAE3KTI0-F1
#
_cell.length_a   1.000
_cell.length_b   1.000
_cell.length_c   1.000
_cell.angle_alpha   90.00
_cell.angle_beta   90.00
_cell.angle_gamma   90.00
#
_symmetry.space_group_name_H-M   'P 1'
#
loop_
_entity.id
_entity.type
_entity.pdbx_description
1 polymer ?
#
loop_
_entity_poly.entity_id
_entity_poly.type
_entity_poly.pdbx_seq_one_letter_code
_entity_poly.pdbx_strand_id
1 'polypeptide(L)'
;MTPTTAQDWIAVANERAADAEALQKERPNSIGAVYMAGYAIECSLKALLQKRGIPFPTHGKEGHHLGNLWKASGLKFSDIKDAKGTKIFFLEKEKWNTDLRYERFLPNSLGLDIAELMEGAKQLNNWIQTQVNRSKPRKSK
;
A
#
# COMPACT_ATOMS: atom_id res chain seq x y z
N MET A 1 12.94 13.67 -6.21
CA MET A 1 12.11 14.15 -7.34
C MET A 1 10.69 13.61 -7.16
N THR A 2 9.67 14.39 -7.49
CA THR A 2 8.27 13.92 -7.43
C THR A 2 8.06 12.85 -8.51
N PRO A 3 7.44 11.69 -8.20
CA PRO A 3 7.21 10.65 -9.20
C PRO A 3 6.25 11.11 -10.30
N THR A 4 6.62 10.86 -11.56
CA THR A 4 5.83 11.28 -12.74
C THR A 4 5.44 10.11 -13.63
N THR A 5 6.20 9.01 -13.58
CA THR A 5 5.93 7.77 -14.30
C THR A 5 5.50 6.65 -13.37
N ALA A 6 4.86 5.62 -13.91
CA ALA A 6 4.55 4.42 -13.14
C ALA A 6 5.84 3.77 -12.56
N GLN A 7 6.96 3.84 -13.30
CA GLN A 7 8.24 3.31 -12.83
C GLN A 7 8.81 4.13 -11.67
N ASP A 8 8.66 5.45 -11.69
CA ASP A 8 9.07 6.32 -10.58
C ASP A 8 8.29 5.93 -9.31
N TRP A 9 6.98 5.70 -9.43
CA TRP A 9 6.14 5.27 -8.32
C TRP A 9 6.54 3.89 -7.78
N ILE A 10 6.89 2.94 -8.65
CA ILE A 10 7.42 1.63 -8.24
C ILE A 10 8.75 1.79 -7.51
N ALA A 11 9.64 2.66 -7.97
CA ALA A 11 10.91 2.91 -7.29
C ALA A 11 10.69 3.45 -5.87
N VAL A 12 9.76 4.40 -5.69
CA VAL A 12 9.39 4.88 -4.35
C VAL A 12 8.73 3.79 -3.52
N ALA A 13 7.85 2.97 -4.12
CA ALA A 13 7.22 1.85 -3.41
C ALA A 13 8.27 0.87 -2.85
N ASN A 14 9.30 0.55 -3.64
CA ASN A 14 10.38 -0.34 -3.23
C ASN A 14 11.24 0.27 -2.12
N GLU A 15 11.54 1.56 -2.20
CA GLU A 15 12.25 2.29 -1.14
C GLU A 15 11.45 2.26 0.18
N ARG A 16 10.15 2.57 0.14
CA ARG A 16 9.30 2.53 1.35
C ARG A 16 9.13 1.13 1.91
N ALA A 17 9.10 0.10 1.05
CA ALA A 17 9.07 -1.29 1.49
C ALA A 17 10.39 -1.66 2.20
N ALA A 18 11.54 -1.26 1.66
CA ALA A 18 12.84 -1.48 2.30
C ALA A 18 12.95 -0.76 3.65
N ASP A 19 12.48 0.49 3.74
CA ASP A 19 12.40 1.24 5.01
C ASP A 19 11.54 0.52 6.05
N ALA A 20 10.39 -0.02 5.62
CA ALA A 20 9.49 -0.75 6.49
C ALA A 20 10.11 -2.07 7.00
N GLU A 21 10.79 -2.82 6.12
CA GLU A 21 11.52 -4.04 6.49
C GLU A 21 12.68 -3.74 7.46
N ALA A 22 13.45 -2.69 7.20
CA ALA A 22 14.54 -2.26 8.10
C ALA A 22 14.00 -1.87 9.49
N LEU A 23 12.90 -1.11 9.53
CA LEU A 23 12.28 -0.69 10.78
C LEU A 23 11.70 -1.88 11.57
N GLN A 24 11.10 -2.86 10.88
CA GLN A 24 10.64 -4.08 11.52
C GLN A 24 11.81 -4.88 12.11
N LYS A 25 12.92 -4.99 11.38
CA LYS A 25 14.11 -5.71 11.87
C LYS A 25 14.65 -5.10 13.17
N GLU A 26 14.79 -3.78 13.22
CA GLU A 26 15.33 -3.07 14.39
C GLU A 26 14.30 -2.93 15.53
N ARG A 27 13.01 -2.83 15.18
CA ARG A 27 11.90 -2.62 16.13
C ARG A 27 10.70 -3.48 15.73
N PRO A 28 10.72 -4.79 16.04
CA PRO A 28 9.71 -5.76 15.54
C PRO A 28 8.26 -5.44 15.88
N ASN A 29 8.03 -4.73 16.99
CA ASN A 29 6.70 -4.36 17.47
C ASN A 29 6.31 -2.91 17.11
N SER A 30 7.11 -2.23 16.29
CA SER A 30 6.87 -0.84 15.92
C SER A 30 5.75 -0.71 14.90
N ILE A 31 4.68 0.01 15.27
CA ILE A 31 3.63 0.38 14.32
C ILE A 31 4.14 1.24 13.17
N GLY A 32 5.29 1.90 13.35
CA GLY A 32 5.97 2.63 12.29
C GLY A 32 6.31 1.76 11.08
N ALA A 33 6.60 0.46 11.27
CA ALA A 33 6.87 -0.45 10.16
C ALA A 33 5.59 -0.68 9.33
N VAL A 34 4.46 -0.94 9.98
CA VAL A 34 3.14 -1.09 9.34
C VAL A 34 2.72 0.20 8.63
N TYR A 35 2.96 1.35 9.28
CA TYR A 35 2.73 2.65 8.69
C TYR A 35 3.56 2.83 7.39
N MET A 36 4.86 2.49 7.40
CA MET A 36 5.69 2.58 6.20
C MET A 36 5.32 1.57 5.11
N ALA A 37 4.92 0.36 5.48
CA ALA A 37 4.48 -0.64 4.53
C ALA A 37 3.23 -0.18 3.75
N GLY A 38 2.31 0.55 4.39
CA GLY A 38 1.16 1.11 3.69
C GLY A 38 1.53 2.22 2.69
N TYR A 39 2.59 3.00 2.93
CA TYR A 39 3.10 3.93 1.91
C TYR A 39 3.68 3.22 0.70
N ALA A 40 4.31 2.05 0.88
CA ALA A 40 4.74 1.23 -0.24
C ALA A 40 3.54 0.78 -1.09
N ILE A 41 2.47 0.31 -0.45
CA ILE A 41 1.21 -0.07 -1.12
C ILE A 41 0.57 1.12 -1.85
N GLU A 42 0.52 2.29 -1.21
CA GLU A 42 0.01 3.52 -1.82
C GLU A 42 0.75 3.83 -3.13
N CYS A 43 2.08 3.80 -3.10
CA CYS A 43 2.91 4.07 -4.27
C CYS A 43 2.69 3.03 -5.37
N SER A 44 2.58 1.74 -5.03
CA SER A 44 2.25 0.70 -6.01
C SER A 44 0.85 0.87 -6.62
N LEU A 45 -0.15 1.31 -5.86
CA LEU A 45 -1.48 1.63 -6.40
C LEU A 45 -1.45 2.86 -7.32
N LYS A 46 -0.70 3.91 -6.95
CA LYS A 46 -0.48 5.08 -7.81
C LYS A 46 0.25 4.69 -9.10
N ALA A 47 1.22 3.79 -9.04
CA ALA A 47 1.85 3.23 -10.24
C ALA A 47 0.84 2.52 -11.15
N LEU A 48 -0.08 1.74 -10.57
CA LEU A 48 -1.12 1.04 -11.31
C LEU A 48 -2.10 1.99 -11.99
N LEU A 49 -2.58 2.99 -11.27
CA LEU A 49 -3.46 4.04 -11.80
C LEU A 49 -2.76 4.81 -12.94
N GLN A 50 -1.50 5.21 -12.72
CA GLN A 50 -0.68 5.87 -13.73
C GLN A 50 -0.52 5.01 -14.99
N LYS A 51 -0.20 3.72 -14.83
CA LYS A 51 -0.05 2.77 -15.94
C LYS A 51 -1.35 2.61 -16.75
N ARG A 52 -2.50 2.66 -16.07
CA ARG A 52 -3.85 2.57 -16.66
C ARG A 52 -4.34 3.92 -17.23
N GLY A 53 -3.60 5.01 -17.01
CA GLY A 53 -4.01 6.36 -17.43
C GLY A 53 -5.23 6.87 -16.67
N ILE A 54 -5.41 6.45 -15.41
CA ILE A 54 -6.48 6.88 -14.53
C ILE A 54 -5.92 8.00 -13.64
N PRO A 55 -6.49 9.22 -13.66
CA PRO A 55 -6.09 10.28 -12.76
C PRO A 55 -6.30 9.89 -11.29
N PHE A 56 -5.39 10.32 -10.42
CA PHE A 56 -5.49 10.06 -8.99
C PHE A 56 -4.99 11.27 -8.19
N PRO A 57 -5.50 11.45 -6.96
CA PRO A 57 -5.01 12.49 -6.07
C PRO A 57 -3.55 12.21 -5.69
N THR A 58 -2.67 13.19 -5.91
CA THR A 58 -1.26 13.13 -5.52
C THR A 58 -1.01 13.79 -4.16
N HIS A 59 -1.94 14.61 -3.67
CA HIS A 59 -1.86 15.33 -2.40
C HIS A 59 -3.20 15.35 -1.66
N GLY A 60 -3.17 15.78 -0.39
CA GLY A 60 -4.35 15.87 0.47
C GLY A 60 -4.82 14.52 1.01
N LYS A 61 -5.87 14.54 1.84
CA LYS A 61 -6.37 13.34 2.55
C LYS A 61 -6.74 12.20 1.60
N GLU A 62 -7.38 12.53 0.47
CA GLU A 62 -7.76 11.53 -0.54
C GLU A 62 -6.58 10.83 -1.21
N GLY A 63 -5.40 11.47 -1.26
CA GLY A 63 -4.17 10.90 -1.79
C GLY A 63 -3.63 9.72 -0.99
N HIS A 64 -4.11 9.53 0.24
CA HIS A 64 -3.66 8.50 1.19
C HIS A 64 -4.74 7.46 1.50
N HIS A 65 -5.89 7.51 0.83
CA HIS A 65 -6.98 6.55 1.02
C HIS A 65 -6.76 5.31 0.14
N LEU A 66 -6.03 4.32 0.65
CA LEU A 66 -5.66 3.10 -0.10
C LEU A 66 -6.88 2.35 -0.65
N GLY A 67 -7.97 2.24 0.11
CA GLY A 67 -9.22 1.65 -0.37
C GLY A 67 -9.82 2.38 -1.59
N ASN A 68 -9.73 3.72 -1.62
CA ASN A 68 -10.18 4.52 -2.76
C ASN A 68 -9.27 4.31 -3.97
N LEU A 69 -7.95 4.29 -3.78
CA LEU A 69 -6.99 4.01 -4.86
C LEU A 69 -7.15 2.58 -5.42
N TRP A 70 -7.40 1.61 -4.55
CA TRP A 70 -7.71 0.23 -4.91
C TRP A 70 -8.97 0.14 -5.79
N LYS A 71 -10.06 0.76 -5.34
CA LYS A 71 -11.33 0.78 -6.09
C LYS A 71 -11.19 1.54 -7.41
N ALA A 72 -10.52 2.69 -7.41
CA ALA A 72 -10.26 3.48 -8.62
C ALA A 72 -9.40 2.71 -9.63
N SER A 73 -8.54 1.81 -9.15
CA SER A 73 -7.79 0.91 -10.02
C SER A 73 -8.70 -0.11 -10.69
N GLY A 74 -9.95 -0.30 -10.27
CA GLY A 74 -10.85 -1.32 -10.81
C GLY A 74 -10.62 -2.72 -10.22
N LEU A 75 -9.92 -2.79 -9.09
CA LEU A 75 -9.69 -4.03 -8.35
C LEU A 75 -10.84 -4.30 -7.36
N LYS A 76 -11.06 -5.56 -7.04
CA LYS A 76 -12.08 -6.02 -6.09
C LYS A 76 -11.42 -6.74 -4.91
N PHE A 77 -12.00 -6.65 -3.72
CA PHE A 77 -11.47 -7.42 -2.57
C PHE A 77 -11.49 -8.93 -2.79
N SER A 78 -12.38 -9.44 -3.66
CA SER A 78 -12.39 -10.83 -4.10
C SER A 78 -11.15 -11.25 -4.90
N ASP A 79 -10.36 -10.28 -5.40
CA ASP A 79 -9.15 -10.56 -6.19
C ASP A 79 -7.97 -11.01 -5.31
N ILE A 80 -8.06 -10.80 -3.99
CA ILE A 80 -7.04 -11.19 -3.01
C ILE A 80 -7.55 -12.30 -2.11
N LYS A 81 -6.69 -13.30 -1.86
CA LYS A 81 -6.92 -14.31 -0.83
C LYS A 81 -6.36 -13.78 0.49
N ASP A 82 -7.22 -13.59 1.48
CA ASP A 82 -6.82 -12.99 2.75
C ASP A 82 -7.55 -13.58 3.96
N ALA A 83 -7.30 -14.86 4.24
CA ALA A 83 -7.97 -15.58 5.32
C ALA A 83 -7.78 -14.94 6.71
N LYS A 84 -6.66 -14.23 6.93
CA LYS A 84 -6.35 -13.57 8.21
C LYS A 84 -6.73 -12.09 8.23
N GLY A 85 -7.15 -11.49 7.12
CA GLY A 85 -7.44 -10.05 7.05
C GLY A 85 -6.20 -9.14 7.06
N THR A 86 -4.98 -9.68 6.90
CA THR A 86 -3.74 -8.89 7.00
C THR A 86 -3.50 -8.00 5.77
N LYS A 87 -4.05 -8.35 4.62
CA LYS A 87 -3.98 -7.52 3.39
C LYS A 87 -5.10 -6.49 3.40
N ILE A 88 -6.32 -6.93 3.74
CA ILE A 88 -7.52 -6.09 3.82
C ILE A 88 -7.33 -4.98 4.87
N PHE A 89 -6.58 -5.24 5.95
CA PHE A 89 -6.17 -4.23 6.92
C PHE A 89 -5.68 -2.92 6.27
N PHE A 90 -4.85 -3.00 5.23
CA PHE A 90 -4.30 -1.82 4.55
C PHE A 90 -5.30 -1.11 3.63
N LEU A 91 -6.36 -1.80 3.22
CA LEU A 91 -7.37 -1.27 2.31
C LEU A 91 -8.58 -0.68 3.06
N GLU A 92 -8.72 -1.02 4.34
CA GLU A 92 -9.75 -0.48 5.22
C GLU A 92 -9.26 0.81 5.89
N LYS A 93 -9.89 1.93 5.53
CA LYS A 93 -9.53 3.28 6.03
C LYS A 93 -9.55 3.40 7.56
N GLU A 94 -10.44 2.68 8.22
CA GLU A 94 -10.56 2.69 9.68
C GLU A 94 -9.41 1.94 10.38
N LYS A 95 -8.65 1.12 9.64
CA LYS A 95 -7.55 0.31 10.18
C LYS A 95 -6.19 0.87 9.80
N TRP A 96 -6.00 1.22 8.53
CA TRP A 96 -4.79 1.88 8.05
C TRP A 96 -5.11 3.26 7.48
N ASN A 97 -4.49 4.28 8.06
CA ASN A 97 -4.52 5.66 7.60
C ASN A 97 -3.33 6.43 8.16
N THR A 98 -3.23 7.72 7.84
CA THR A 98 -2.11 8.58 8.25
C THR A 98 -2.03 8.86 9.75
N ASP A 99 -3.06 8.54 10.52
CA ASP A 99 -3.12 8.79 11.96
C ASP A 99 -2.29 7.76 12.73
N LEU A 100 -1.99 6.60 12.12
CA LEU A 100 -1.05 5.60 12.65
C LEU A 100 0.34 6.18 12.98
N ARG A 101 0.70 7.35 12.44
CA ARG A 101 1.92 8.09 12.83
C ARG A 101 1.96 8.49 14.30
N TYR A 102 0.79 8.76 14.88
CA TYR A 102 0.66 9.25 16.25
C TYR A 102 0.40 8.10 17.22
N GLU A 103 0.09 6.92 16.69
CA GLU A 103 -0.12 5.72 17.46
C GLU A 103 1.21 5.08 17.88
N ARG A 104 1.20 4.43 19.04
CA ARG A 104 2.37 3.69 19.55
C ARG A 104 2.21 2.18 19.43
N PHE A 105 0.96 1.70 19.38
CA PHE A 105 0.60 0.29 19.39
C PHE A 105 -0.62 0.08 18.50
N LEU A 106 -0.76 -1.12 17.93
CA LEU A 106 -2.02 -1.50 17.30
C LEU A 106 -3.08 -1.77 18.37
N PRO A 107 -4.36 -1.45 18.12
CA PRO A 107 -5.44 -1.85 19.00
C PRO A 107 -5.47 -3.37 19.18
N ASN A 108 -5.39 -3.85 20.42
CA ASN A 108 -5.43 -5.27 20.75
C ASN A 108 -6.68 -5.99 20.20
N SER A 109 -7.78 -5.24 20.04
CA SER A 109 -9.04 -5.73 19.48
C SER A 109 -8.96 -6.20 18.02
N LEU A 110 -7.89 -5.83 17.30
CA LEU A 110 -7.69 -6.29 15.92
C LEU A 110 -7.28 -7.77 15.86
N GLY A 111 -6.64 -8.30 16.91
CA GLY A 111 -6.16 -9.69 16.93
C GLY A 111 -5.10 -9.99 15.87
N LEU A 112 -4.39 -8.96 15.39
CA LEU A 112 -3.36 -9.06 14.35
C LEU A 112 -1.99 -8.71 14.92
N ASP A 113 -0.99 -9.49 14.56
CA ASP A 113 0.40 -9.24 14.91
C ASP A 113 1.11 -8.34 13.87
N ILE A 114 2.10 -7.56 14.32
CA ILE A 114 2.88 -6.67 13.43
C ILE A 114 3.60 -7.49 12.36
N ALA A 115 4.17 -8.65 12.69
CA ALA A 115 4.88 -9.46 11.70
C ALA A 115 3.93 -10.05 10.66
N GLU A 116 2.74 -10.47 11.06
CA GLU A 116 1.71 -10.94 10.13
C GLU A 116 1.20 -9.82 9.20
N LEU A 117 1.06 -8.60 9.73
CA LEU A 117 0.71 -7.42 8.92
C LEU A 117 1.81 -7.06 7.93
N MET A 118 3.07 -7.09 8.36
CA MET A 118 4.21 -6.84 7.48
C MET A 118 4.29 -7.86 6.34
N GLU A 119 4.08 -9.14 6.63
CA GLU A 119 4.02 -10.18 5.60
C GLU A 119 2.81 -9.99 4.67
N GLY A 120 1.64 -9.65 5.23
CA GLY A 120 0.45 -9.28 4.46
C GLY A 120 0.71 -8.11 3.52
N ALA A 121 1.38 -7.07 4.01
CA ALA A 121 1.74 -5.88 3.24
C ALA A 121 2.68 -6.23 2.09
N LYS A 122 3.71 -7.03 2.35
CA LYS A 122 4.67 -7.50 1.34
C LYS A 122 3.97 -8.27 0.22
N GLN A 123 3.12 -9.23 0.59
CA GLN A 123 2.33 -10.00 -0.37
C GLN A 123 1.42 -9.11 -1.21
N LEU A 124 0.70 -8.19 -0.56
CA LEU A 124 -0.20 -7.26 -1.24
C LEU A 124 0.56 -6.33 -2.19
N ASN A 125 1.66 -5.73 -1.74
CA ASN A 125 2.52 -4.86 -2.53
C ASN A 125 3.02 -5.57 -3.79
N ASN A 126 3.63 -6.76 -3.63
CA ASN A 126 4.12 -7.57 -4.75
C ASN A 126 3.03 -7.95 -5.73
N TRP A 127 1.83 -8.27 -5.23
CA TRP A 127 0.68 -8.59 -6.07
C TRP A 127 0.24 -7.37 -6.89
N ILE A 128 0.17 -6.18 -6.28
CA ILE A 128 -0.17 -4.93 -7.00
C ILE A 128 0.87 -4.63 -8.08
N GLN A 129 2.16 -4.75 -7.77
CA GLN A 129 3.23 -4.55 -8.76
C GLN A 129 3.13 -5.54 -9.92
N THR A 130 2.70 -6.79 -9.65
CA THR A 130 2.38 -7.75 -10.72
C THR A 130 1.24 -7.26 -11.62
N GLN A 131 0.21 -6.61 -11.06
CA GLN A 131 -0.85 -5.97 -11.86
C GLN A 131 -0.34 -4.79 -12.69
N VAL A 132 0.63 -4.01 -12.18
CA VAL A 132 1.29 -2.93 -12.94
C VAL A 132 1.98 -3.51 -14.17
N ASN A 133 2.78 -4.57 -13.98
CA ASN A 133 3.51 -5.23 -15.06
C ASN A 133 2.59 -5.86 -16.12
N ARG A 134 1.43 -6.38 -15.70
CA ARG A 134 0.42 -6.96 -16.61
C ARG A 134 -0.45 -5.91 -17.31
N SER A 135 -0.50 -4.68 -16.78
CA SER A 135 -1.33 -3.62 -17.35
C SER A 135 -0.70 -3.05 -18.61
N LYS A 136 -1.47 -3.00 -19.70
CA LYS A 136 -1.03 -2.37 -20.95
C LYS A 136 -1.00 -0.84 -20.77
N PRO A 137 0.06 -0.15 -21.24
CA PRO A 137 0.04 1.30 -21.31
C PRO A 137 -1.14 1.74 -22.17
N ARG A 138 -1.86 2.78 -21.74
CA ARG A 138 -2.88 3.40 -22.57
C ARG A 138 -2.21 3.97 -23.83
N LYS A 139 -2.67 3.57 -25.02
CA LYS A 139 -2.27 4.22 -26.27
C LYS A 139 -2.71 5.68 -26.21
N SER A 140 -1.79 6.62 -26.39
CA SER A 140 -2.14 8.02 -26.65
C SER A 140 -3.01 8.06 -27.90
N LYS A 141 -4.21 8.64 -27.78
CA LYS A 141 -5.00 9.05 -28.95
C LYS A 141 -4.43 10.34 -29.48
#